data_AF-M0LZ42-F1
#
_entry.id   AF-M0LZ42-F1
#
_cell.length_a   1.000
_cell.length_b   1.000
_cell.length_c   1.000
_cell.angle_alpha   90.00
_cell.angle_beta   90.00
_cell.angle_gamma   90.00
#
_symmetry.space_group_name_H-M   'P 1'
#
loop_
_entity.id
_entity.type
_entity.pdbx_description
1 polymer ?
#
loop_
_entity_poly.entity_id
_entity_poly.type
_entity_poly.pdbx_seq_one_letter_code
_entity_poly.pdbx_strand_id
1 'polypeptide(L)'
;MSTNITTSRRNGDASPTDEERTELSELRRTLANKYEYVRDDDPELYREIDEWLRESVSLPDGSVGSAVKSRLRELKRGNKMRDHRRIDDPEEAFPDACEGCPHYGVACPMVKRYSVTKTMERILRTAESDEDVIEKLTDLAIEWDCHVVLDELEAYQDSYGDFLERGYELNARAVDTLSAGTGSETTDGVTTQFDEQPSPEDREAIEQTIDAVMGDEEGDAP
;
A
#
# COMPACT_ATOMS: atom_id res chain seq x y z
N MET A 1 -43.09 33.74 16.61
CA MET A 1 -41.77 33.74 15.95
C MET A 1 -41.21 32.34 16.08
N SER A 2 -41.36 31.54 15.02
CA SER A 2 -40.93 30.14 14.98
C SER A 2 -39.74 30.06 14.04
N THR A 3 -38.58 29.63 14.54
CA THR A 3 -37.39 29.37 13.72
C THR A 3 -37.15 27.86 13.66
N ASN A 4 -37.47 27.27 12.51
CA ASN A 4 -37.14 25.90 12.16
C ASN A 4 -35.65 25.82 11.82
N ILE A 5 -34.88 25.01 12.55
CA ILE A 5 -33.52 24.64 12.19
C ILE A 5 -33.60 23.35 11.36
N THR A 6 -33.54 23.51 10.05
CA THR A 6 -33.41 22.40 9.10
C THR A 6 -31.99 21.85 9.18
N THR A 7 -31.82 20.72 9.86
CA THR A 7 -30.56 19.94 9.84
C THR A 7 -30.47 19.20 8.50
N SER A 8 -29.82 19.81 7.52
CA SER A 8 -29.44 19.15 6.28
C SER A 8 -28.26 18.20 6.56
N ARG A 9 -28.58 16.93 6.86
CA ARG A 9 -27.62 15.83 6.80
C ARG A 9 -27.27 15.60 5.33
N ARG A 10 -26.16 16.19 4.87
CA ARG A 10 -25.44 15.67 3.70
C ARG A 10 -24.73 14.40 4.13
N ASN A 11 -25.33 13.26 3.80
CA ASN A 11 -24.59 12.01 3.65
C ASN A 11 -23.58 12.24 2.52
N GLY A 12 -22.32 12.48 2.89
CA GLY A 12 -21.20 12.32 1.97
C GLY A 12 -21.03 10.82 1.76
N ASP A 13 -21.40 10.36 0.58
CA ASP A 13 -20.96 9.10 0.01
C ASP A 13 -19.43 9.18 -0.11
N ALA A 14 -18.74 8.70 0.91
CA ALA A 14 -17.30 8.67 0.95
C ALA A 14 -16.85 7.46 0.14
N SER A 15 -16.70 7.64 -1.18
CA SER A 15 -15.76 6.81 -1.91
C SER A 15 -14.40 6.97 -1.21
N PRO A 16 -13.73 5.86 -0.83
CA PRO A 16 -12.42 5.95 -0.21
C PRO A 16 -11.52 6.75 -1.15
N THR A 17 -10.94 7.84 -0.64
CA THR A 17 -9.97 8.64 -1.38
C THR A 17 -8.76 7.75 -1.69
N ASP A 18 -8.06 8.00 -2.79
CA ASP A 18 -6.86 7.23 -3.18
C ASP A 18 -5.78 7.17 -2.06
N GLU A 19 -5.90 7.99 -1.01
CA GLU A 19 -5.09 8.03 0.21
C GLU A 19 -5.25 6.79 1.13
N GLU A 20 -6.24 5.91 0.92
CA GLU A 20 -6.46 4.70 1.74
C GLU A 20 -6.12 3.39 1.01
N ARG A 21 -5.57 3.45 -0.21
CA ARG A 21 -5.23 2.27 -1.00
C ARG A 21 -3.90 1.70 -0.55
N THR A 22 -3.96 0.77 0.38
CA THR A 22 -2.82 -0.06 0.79
C THR A 22 -2.51 -1.10 -0.28
N GLU A 23 -1.25 -1.53 -0.37
CA GLU A 23 -0.80 -2.57 -1.30
C GLU A 23 -1.64 -3.86 -1.20
N LEU A 24 -1.97 -4.31 0.03
CA LEU A 24 -2.85 -5.45 0.22
C LEU A 24 -4.28 -5.22 -0.26
N SER A 25 -4.84 -4.01 -0.08
CA SER A 25 -6.18 -3.70 -0.59
C SER A 25 -6.23 -3.76 -2.13
N GLU A 26 -5.13 -3.37 -2.79
CA GLU A 26 -4.99 -3.45 -4.25
C GLU A 26 -4.85 -4.89 -4.73
N LEU A 27 -4.02 -5.70 -4.05
CA LEU A 27 -3.89 -7.13 -4.33
C LEU A 27 -5.20 -7.87 -4.10
N ARG A 28 -5.89 -7.63 -2.98
CA ARG A 28 -7.23 -8.20 -2.69
C ARG A 28 -8.19 -7.89 -3.82
N ARG A 29 -8.29 -6.62 -4.24
CA ARG A 29 -9.19 -6.23 -5.33
C ARG A 29 -8.79 -6.88 -6.66
N THR A 30 -7.50 -6.91 -6.97
CA THR A 30 -6.99 -7.46 -8.22
C THR A 30 -7.25 -8.97 -8.31
N LEU A 31 -6.92 -9.71 -7.26
CA LEU A 31 -7.19 -11.15 -7.18
C LEU A 31 -8.68 -11.45 -7.12
N ALA A 32 -9.47 -10.69 -6.36
CA ALA A 32 -10.93 -10.85 -6.31
C ALA A 32 -11.62 -10.62 -7.67
N ASN A 33 -11.04 -9.78 -8.54
CA ASN A 33 -11.56 -9.60 -9.90
C ASN A 33 -11.16 -10.74 -10.84
N LYS A 34 -10.01 -11.37 -10.62
CA LYS A 34 -9.47 -12.41 -11.51
C LYS A 34 -9.89 -13.83 -11.10
N TYR A 35 -10.13 -14.10 -9.82
CA TYR A 35 -10.26 -15.47 -9.32
C TYR A 35 -11.41 -16.26 -9.96
N GLU A 36 -12.56 -15.63 -10.23
CA GLU A 36 -13.70 -16.32 -10.89
C GLU A 36 -13.36 -16.78 -12.31
N TYR A 37 -12.49 -16.06 -13.02
CA TYR A 37 -12.09 -16.41 -14.39
C TYR A 37 -11.06 -17.54 -14.44
N VAL A 38 -10.34 -17.78 -13.34
CA VAL A 38 -9.33 -18.86 -13.22
C VAL A 38 -9.99 -20.19 -12.84
N ARG A 39 -11.23 -20.16 -12.35
CA ARG A 39 -11.94 -21.31 -11.76
C ARG A 39 -11.96 -22.57 -12.64
N ASP A 40 -12.23 -22.39 -13.93
CA ASP A 40 -12.41 -23.50 -14.87
C ASP A 40 -11.08 -23.93 -15.51
N ASP A 41 -10.14 -23.00 -15.69
CA ASP A 41 -8.86 -23.23 -16.36
C ASP A 41 -7.77 -23.77 -15.41
N ASP A 42 -7.76 -23.33 -14.15
CA ASP A 42 -6.85 -23.83 -13.10
C ASP A 42 -7.57 -23.92 -11.74
N PRO A 43 -8.23 -25.06 -11.46
CA PRO A 43 -8.95 -25.29 -10.21
C PRO A 43 -8.07 -25.32 -8.95
N GLU A 44 -6.75 -25.55 -9.10
CA GLU A 44 -5.81 -25.55 -7.97
C GLU A 44 -5.48 -24.10 -7.60
N LEU A 45 -5.09 -23.29 -8.59
CA LEU A 45 -4.86 -21.85 -8.41
C LEU A 45 -6.11 -21.12 -7.89
N TYR A 46 -7.30 -21.49 -8.35
CA TYR A 46 -8.56 -20.96 -7.80
C TYR A 46 -8.68 -21.17 -6.27
N ARG A 47 -8.32 -22.37 -5.77
CA ARG A 47 -8.39 -22.65 -4.32
C ARG A 47 -7.33 -21.88 -3.56
N GLU A 48 -6.12 -21.77 -4.11
CA GLU A 48 -5.04 -21.00 -3.49
C GLU A 48 -5.41 -19.51 -3.38
N ILE A 49 -6.03 -18.94 -4.41
CA ILE A 49 -6.52 -17.55 -4.39
C ILE A 49 -7.67 -17.39 -3.39
N ASP A 50 -8.64 -18.31 -3.34
CA ASP A 50 -9.73 -18.26 -2.35
C ASP A 50 -9.19 -18.36 -0.90
N GLU A 51 -8.23 -19.25 -0.65
CA GLU A 51 -7.59 -19.36 0.66
C GLU A 51 -6.86 -18.08 1.04
N TRP A 52 -6.02 -17.54 0.13
CA TRP A 52 -5.32 -16.29 0.37
C TRP A 52 -6.29 -15.12 0.60
N LEU A 53 -7.38 -15.03 -0.17
CA LEU A 53 -8.40 -13.99 0.03
C LEU A 53 -9.06 -14.10 1.41
N ARG A 54 -9.35 -15.31 1.89
CA ARG A 54 -9.92 -15.53 3.23
C ARG A 54 -8.95 -15.19 4.35
N GLU A 55 -7.70 -15.62 4.23
CA GLU A 55 -6.63 -15.26 5.16
C GLU A 55 -6.45 -13.75 5.20
N SER A 56 -6.50 -13.10 4.02
CA SER A 56 -6.34 -11.66 3.92
C SER A 56 -7.39 -10.91 4.75
N VAL A 57 -8.65 -11.36 4.85
CA VAL A 57 -9.71 -10.69 5.63
C VAL A 57 -9.38 -10.61 7.12
N SER A 58 -8.57 -11.54 7.64
CA SER A 58 -8.15 -11.52 9.05
C SER A 58 -7.04 -10.52 9.34
N LEU A 59 -6.32 -10.08 8.31
CA LEU A 59 -5.33 -9.01 8.42
C LEU A 59 -6.05 -7.66 8.41
N PRO A 60 -5.67 -6.70 9.30
CA PRO A 60 -6.15 -5.32 9.19
C PRO A 60 -5.91 -4.81 7.77
N ASP A 61 -6.65 -3.78 7.33
CA ASP A 61 -6.81 -3.30 5.94
C ASP A 61 -5.53 -3.06 5.10
N GLY A 62 -4.36 -3.39 5.62
CA GLY A 62 -3.14 -3.63 4.88
C GLY A 62 -2.07 -2.59 5.14
N SER A 63 -2.17 -1.85 6.24
CA SER A 63 -1.13 -0.92 6.62
C SER A 63 -0.61 -1.21 8.02
N VAL A 64 0.72 -1.19 8.11
CA VAL A 64 1.52 -1.22 9.34
C VAL A 64 0.91 -0.29 10.39
N GLY A 65 0.55 0.93 9.95
CA GLY A 65 -0.02 1.94 10.82
C GLY A 65 -1.35 1.55 11.46
N SER A 66 -2.16 0.75 10.77
CA SER A 66 -3.43 0.25 11.29
C SER A 66 -3.22 -0.88 12.29
N ALA A 67 -2.23 -1.76 12.06
CA ALA A 67 -1.81 -2.79 13.00
C ALA A 67 -1.32 -2.14 14.31
N VAL A 68 -0.35 -1.23 14.23
CA VAL A 68 0.20 -0.48 15.39
C VAL A 68 -0.90 0.28 16.14
N LYS A 69 -1.80 0.98 15.45
CA LYS A 69 -2.93 1.67 16.10
C LYS A 69 -3.87 0.69 16.81
N SER A 70 -4.13 -0.47 16.23
CA SER A 70 -5.00 -1.48 16.81
C SER A 70 -4.36 -2.06 18.07
N ARG A 71 -3.07 -2.41 18.01
CA ARG A 71 -2.30 -2.86 19.15
C ARG A 71 -2.28 -1.84 20.30
N LEU A 72 -2.01 -0.57 20.01
CA LEU A 72 -2.04 0.50 21.02
C LEU A 72 -3.44 0.73 21.62
N ARG A 73 -4.50 0.52 20.84
CA ARG A 73 -5.89 0.59 21.34
C ARG A 73 -6.21 -0.59 22.25
N GLU A 74 -5.73 -1.79 21.94
CA GLU A 74 -5.87 -2.98 22.78
C GLU A 74 -5.13 -2.82 24.10
N LEU A 75 -3.89 -2.34 24.07
CA LEU A 75 -3.15 -2.01 25.29
C LEU A 75 -3.97 -1.06 26.18
N LYS A 76 -4.55 0.00 25.60
CA LYS A 76 -5.41 0.95 26.32
C LYS A 76 -6.75 0.33 26.78
N ARG A 77 -7.21 -0.74 26.13
CA ARG A 77 -8.49 -1.39 26.42
C ARG A 77 -8.29 -2.35 27.58
N GLY A 78 -8.67 -1.90 28.77
CA GLY A 78 -8.54 -2.66 30.02
C GLY A 78 -7.58 -2.01 30.99
N ASN A 79 -6.60 -1.25 30.49
CA ASN A 79 -5.57 -0.61 31.29
C ASN A 79 -5.72 0.92 31.30
N LYS A 80 -5.60 1.54 32.48
CA LYS A 80 -5.73 3.01 32.59
C LYS A 80 -4.52 3.73 32.00
N MET A 81 -3.37 3.06 31.94
CA MET A 81 -2.10 3.53 31.35
C MET A 81 -1.64 4.87 31.92
N ARG A 82 -1.93 5.07 33.21
CA ARG A 82 -1.49 6.18 34.04
C ARG A 82 -1.75 5.86 35.49
N ASP A 83 -1.00 6.51 36.38
CA ASP A 83 -1.38 6.62 37.78
C ASP A 83 -2.79 7.22 37.87
N HIS A 84 -3.68 6.52 38.58
CA HIS A 84 -5.05 6.93 38.77
C HIS A 84 -5.44 6.72 40.22
N ARG A 85 -6.20 7.69 40.77
CA ARG A 85 -6.78 7.56 42.10
C ARG A 85 -7.64 6.29 42.11
N ARG A 86 -7.31 5.31 42.97
CA ARG A 86 -7.94 3.99 43.21
C ARG A 86 -7.16 2.75 42.70
N ILE A 87 -5.93 2.88 42.25
CA ILE A 87 -5.01 1.73 42.16
C ILE A 87 -3.97 1.93 43.27
N ASP A 88 -3.76 0.88 44.07
CA ASP A 88 -2.78 0.90 45.15
C ASP A 88 -1.36 0.63 44.63
N ASP A 89 -1.25 -0.15 43.54
CA ASP A 89 -0.01 -0.40 42.81
C ASP A 89 -0.07 0.16 41.38
N PRO A 90 0.60 1.29 41.08
CA PRO A 90 0.56 1.93 39.77
C PRO A 90 0.91 1.01 38.59
N GLU A 91 1.63 -0.08 38.83
CA GLU A 91 1.96 -1.11 37.83
C GLU A 91 0.71 -1.86 37.33
N GLU A 92 -0.31 -2.06 38.17
CA GLU A 92 -1.60 -2.65 37.77
C GLU A 92 -2.36 -1.82 36.73
N ALA A 93 -1.95 -0.56 36.51
CA ALA A 93 -2.52 0.29 35.49
C ALA A 93 -1.99 -0.01 34.09
N PHE A 94 -1.03 -0.93 33.96
CA PHE A 94 -0.34 -1.34 32.75
C PHE A 94 -0.43 -2.86 32.55
N PRO A 95 -0.40 -3.33 31.30
CA PRO A 95 -0.31 -4.74 30.99
C PRO A 95 1.12 -5.24 31.16
N ASP A 96 1.27 -6.54 31.44
CA ASP A 96 2.56 -7.25 31.55
C ASP A 96 3.44 -7.04 30.31
N ALA A 97 2.81 -6.90 29.14
CA ALA A 97 3.51 -6.60 27.89
C ALA A 97 4.31 -5.27 27.93
N CYS A 98 4.08 -4.38 28.91
CA CYS A 98 4.84 -3.14 29.10
C CYS A 98 5.89 -3.22 30.22
N GLU A 99 6.07 -4.39 30.86
CA GLU A 99 7.09 -4.59 31.89
C GLU A 99 8.48 -4.23 31.33
N GLY A 100 9.29 -3.54 32.14
CA GLY A 100 10.61 -3.05 31.74
C GLY A 100 10.62 -1.68 31.03
N CYS A 101 9.45 -1.12 30.68
CA CYS A 101 9.38 0.23 30.12
C CYS A 101 9.73 1.30 31.18
N PRO A 102 10.55 2.33 30.88
CA PRO A 102 10.86 3.43 31.81
C PRO A 102 9.64 4.22 32.29
N HIS A 103 8.51 4.09 31.58
CA HIS A 103 7.26 4.77 31.86
C HIS A 103 6.20 3.87 32.51
N TYR A 104 6.55 2.62 32.83
CA TYR A 104 5.70 1.67 33.54
C TYR A 104 5.31 2.24 34.92
N GLY A 105 4.03 2.10 35.29
CA GLY A 105 3.47 2.70 36.49
C GLY A 105 3.21 4.22 36.44
N VAL A 106 3.76 4.96 35.47
CA VAL A 106 3.60 6.43 35.44
C VAL A 106 2.57 6.87 34.41
N ALA A 107 2.90 6.81 33.12
CA ALA A 107 2.02 7.13 32.00
C ALA A 107 2.67 6.75 30.68
N CYS A 108 1.99 5.93 29.87
CA CYS A 108 2.49 5.55 28.54
C CYS A 108 2.54 6.77 27.59
N PRO A 109 3.71 7.17 27.07
CA PRO A 109 3.83 8.30 26.14
C PRO A 109 3.11 8.05 24.82
N MET A 110 3.24 6.84 24.26
CA MET A 110 2.66 6.46 22.97
C MET A 110 1.13 6.57 22.94
N VAL A 111 0.47 6.37 24.09
CA VAL A 111 -0.99 6.38 24.20
C VAL A 111 -1.54 7.70 24.74
N LYS A 112 -0.81 8.38 25.63
CA LYS A 112 -1.35 9.55 26.37
C LYS A 112 -0.73 10.87 25.96
N ARG A 113 0.50 10.88 25.46
CA ARG A 113 1.20 12.13 25.15
C ARG A 113 0.70 12.67 23.81
N TYR A 114 0.11 13.87 23.86
CA TYR A 114 -0.47 14.51 22.68
C TYR A 114 0.56 14.72 21.57
N SER A 115 1.80 15.11 21.91
CA SER A 115 2.85 15.31 20.91
C SER A 115 3.18 14.02 20.15
N VAL A 116 3.24 12.89 20.86
CA VAL A 116 3.59 11.57 20.29
C VAL A 116 2.45 11.06 19.42
N THR A 117 1.22 11.10 19.94
CA THR A 117 0.02 10.71 19.17
C THR A 117 -0.16 11.56 17.91
N LYS A 118 0.11 12.87 17.97
CA LYS A 118 0.13 13.76 16.80
C LYS A 118 1.24 13.43 15.81
N THR A 119 2.44 13.11 16.28
CA THR A 119 3.55 12.71 15.40
C THR A 119 3.22 11.40 14.70
N MET A 120 2.70 10.40 15.40
CA MET A 120 2.21 9.16 14.81
C MET A 120 1.10 9.41 13.76
N GLU A 121 0.10 10.24 14.08
CA GLU A 121 -0.94 10.62 13.11
C GLU A 121 -0.39 11.35 11.87
N ARG A 122 0.70 12.10 12.03
CA ARG A 122 1.37 12.78 10.92
C ARG A 122 2.10 11.76 10.06
N ILE A 123 2.92 10.90 10.65
CA ILE A 123 3.64 9.82 9.96
C ILE A 123 2.67 9.04 9.07
N LEU A 124 1.56 8.60 9.64
CA LEU A 124 0.56 7.79 8.92
C LEU A 124 -0.22 8.54 7.83
N ARG A 125 -0.12 9.86 7.78
CA ARG A 125 -0.77 10.68 6.75
C ARG A 125 0.19 11.12 5.67
N THR A 126 1.47 11.28 6.01
CA THR A 126 2.49 11.83 5.12
C THR A 126 3.46 10.78 4.58
N ALA A 127 3.41 9.55 5.08
CA ALA A 127 4.20 8.46 4.54
C ALA A 127 3.68 8.09 3.15
N GLU A 128 4.62 7.85 2.24
CA GLU A 128 4.32 7.51 0.85
C GLU A 128 4.24 5.99 0.63
N SER A 129 4.74 5.20 1.57
CA SER A 129 4.77 3.74 1.54
C SER A 129 4.67 3.13 2.95
N ASP A 130 4.40 1.84 3.04
CA ASP A 130 4.44 1.09 4.30
C ASP A 130 5.85 1.01 4.90
N GLU A 131 6.88 0.94 4.05
CA GLU A 131 8.30 1.00 4.47
C GLU A 131 8.63 2.34 5.14
N ASP A 132 8.15 3.45 4.57
CA ASP A 132 8.24 4.79 5.16
C ASP A 132 7.54 4.86 6.53
N VAL A 133 6.39 4.20 6.67
CA VAL A 133 5.66 4.11 7.94
C VAL A 133 6.48 3.34 8.96
N ILE A 134 7.01 2.18 8.57
CA ILE A 134 7.84 1.32 9.41
C ILE A 134 9.05 2.10 9.94
N GLU A 135 9.84 2.72 9.06
CA GLU A 135 11.05 3.46 9.44
C GLU A 135 10.70 4.56 10.46
N LYS A 136 9.73 5.42 10.12
CA LYS A 136 9.36 6.57 10.95
C LYS A 136 8.71 6.16 12.27
N LEU A 137 7.94 5.07 12.31
CA LEU A 137 7.38 4.53 13.55
C LEU A 137 8.45 3.83 14.39
N THR A 138 9.45 3.21 13.77
CA THR A 138 10.59 2.60 14.47
C THR A 138 11.40 3.67 15.19
N ASP A 139 11.76 4.75 14.50
CA ASP A 139 12.44 5.91 15.10
C ASP A 139 11.65 6.49 16.28
N LEU A 140 10.34 6.65 16.11
CA LEU A 140 9.47 7.13 17.17
C LEU A 140 9.40 6.14 18.35
N ALA A 141 9.34 4.85 18.09
CA ALA A 141 9.31 3.83 19.14
C ALA A 141 10.62 3.77 19.92
N ILE A 142 11.77 3.93 19.24
CA ILE A 142 13.09 4.05 19.86
C ILE A 142 13.19 5.32 20.71
N GLU A 143 12.73 6.46 20.20
CA GLU A 143 12.75 7.74 20.94
C GLU A 143 11.99 7.65 22.27
N TRP A 144 10.88 6.89 22.28
CA TRP A 144 9.99 6.74 23.44
C TRP A 144 10.15 5.43 24.19
N ASP A 145 11.18 4.64 23.87
CA ASP A 145 11.49 3.34 24.46
C ASP A 145 10.26 2.42 24.56
N CYS A 146 9.55 2.26 23.44
CA CYS A 146 8.32 1.49 23.35
C CYS A 146 8.54 0.17 22.60
N HIS A 147 8.95 -0.85 23.34
CA HIS A 147 9.13 -2.20 22.79
C HIS A 147 7.85 -2.79 22.20
N VAL A 148 6.66 -2.52 22.77
CA VAL A 148 5.41 -3.07 22.21
C VAL A 148 5.14 -2.60 20.78
N VAL A 149 5.56 -1.38 20.42
CA VAL A 149 5.44 -0.91 19.03
C VAL A 149 6.52 -1.55 18.17
N LEU A 150 7.74 -1.72 18.68
CA LEU A 150 8.81 -2.42 17.96
C LEU A 150 8.43 -3.88 17.65
N ASP A 151 7.90 -4.61 18.64
CA ASP A 151 7.45 -5.99 18.49
C ASP A 151 6.35 -6.11 17.43
N GLU A 152 5.43 -5.15 17.38
CA GLU A 152 4.35 -5.13 16.38
C GLU A 152 4.89 -4.83 14.97
N LEU A 153 5.87 -3.94 14.85
CA LEU A 153 6.52 -3.62 13.57
C LEU A 153 7.32 -4.81 13.04
N GLU A 154 8.07 -5.50 13.91
CA GLU A 154 8.82 -6.71 13.56
C GLU A 154 7.88 -7.85 13.16
N ALA A 155 6.85 -8.11 13.96
CA ALA A 155 5.84 -9.12 13.64
C ALA A 155 5.12 -8.82 12.32
N TYR A 156 4.87 -7.54 12.02
CA TYR A 156 4.32 -7.15 10.73
C TYR A 156 5.31 -7.43 9.61
N GLN A 157 6.58 -7.04 9.73
CA GLN A 157 7.59 -7.31 8.70
C GLN A 157 7.70 -8.80 8.38
N ASP A 158 7.77 -9.64 9.41
CA ASP A 158 7.94 -11.08 9.26
C ASP A 158 6.70 -11.76 8.64
N SER A 159 5.50 -11.37 9.05
CA SER A 159 4.26 -12.05 8.61
C SER A 159 3.64 -11.45 7.35
N TYR A 160 3.77 -10.15 7.15
CA TYR A 160 3.09 -9.42 6.09
C TYR A 160 3.89 -9.41 4.79
N GLY A 161 5.23 -9.35 4.87
CA GLY A 161 6.10 -9.45 3.69
C GLY A 161 5.87 -10.75 2.94
N ASP A 162 5.97 -11.88 3.64
CA ASP A 162 5.72 -13.21 3.10
C ASP A 162 4.29 -13.35 2.53
N PHE A 163 3.30 -12.73 3.21
CA PHE A 163 1.91 -12.78 2.77
C PHE A 163 1.67 -11.98 1.48
N LEU A 164 2.29 -10.80 1.34
CA LEU A 164 2.25 -10.00 0.13
C LEU A 164 2.96 -10.69 -1.03
N GLU A 165 4.13 -11.28 -0.78
CA GLU A 165 4.89 -12.04 -1.79
C GLU A 165 4.03 -13.17 -2.36
N ARG A 166 3.42 -13.99 -1.50
CA ARG A 166 2.46 -15.03 -1.91
C ARG A 166 1.31 -14.44 -2.73
N GLY A 167 0.78 -13.28 -2.35
CA GLY A 167 -0.27 -12.59 -3.10
C GLY A 167 0.16 -12.17 -4.51
N TYR A 168 1.38 -11.69 -4.66
CA TYR A 168 1.96 -11.34 -5.96
C TYR A 168 2.19 -12.55 -6.85
N GLU A 169 2.72 -13.64 -6.30
CA GLU A 169 2.89 -14.91 -7.02
C GLU A 169 1.57 -15.45 -7.55
N LEU A 170 0.53 -15.44 -6.71
CA LEU A 170 -0.82 -15.85 -7.11
C LEU A 170 -1.38 -14.95 -8.21
N ASN A 171 -1.14 -13.64 -8.13
CA ASN A 171 -1.58 -12.69 -9.15
C ASN A 171 -0.84 -12.90 -10.47
N ALA A 172 0.46 -13.17 -10.45
CA ALA A 172 1.24 -13.50 -11.64
C ALA A 172 0.73 -14.77 -12.31
N ARG A 173 0.55 -15.86 -11.55
CA ARG A 173 -0.02 -17.11 -12.05
C ARG A 173 -1.43 -16.92 -12.63
N ALA A 174 -2.27 -16.12 -11.97
CA ALA A 174 -3.61 -15.84 -12.48
C ALA A 174 -3.58 -15.10 -13.83
N VAL A 175 -2.64 -14.15 -14.01
CA VAL A 175 -2.45 -13.47 -15.30
C VAL A 175 -1.99 -14.44 -16.38
N ASP A 176 -1.07 -15.34 -16.06
CA ASP A 176 -0.55 -16.33 -17.01
C ASP A 176 -1.66 -17.29 -17.46
N THR A 177 -2.47 -17.82 -16.54
CA THR A 177 -3.60 -18.70 -16.87
C THR A 177 -4.62 -18.00 -17.76
N LEU A 178 -4.99 -16.76 -17.44
CA LEU A 178 -5.94 -16.00 -18.25
C LEU A 178 -5.39 -15.66 -19.65
N SER A 179 -4.08 -15.37 -19.73
CA SER A 179 -3.40 -15.09 -21.00
C SER A 179 -3.28 -16.35 -21.88
N ALA A 180 -3.15 -17.53 -21.27
CA ALA A 180 -3.12 -18.81 -21.96
C ALA A 180 -4.51 -19.28 -22.44
N GLY A 181 -5.57 -18.97 -21.68
CA GLY A 181 -6.97 -19.28 -22.04
C GLY A 181 -7.50 -18.39 -23.17
N THR A 182 -7.07 -17.13 -23.25
CA THR A 182 -7.17 -16.33 -24.47
C THR A 182 -6.13 -16.81 -25.47
N GLY A 183 -6.41 -17.89 -26.21
CA GLY A 183 -5.59 -18.29 -27.35
C GLY A 183 -5.14 -17.05 -28.12
N SER A 184 -3.85 -16.84 -28.35
CA SER A 184 -3.15 -17.50 -29.46
C SER A 184 -4.12 -18.08 -30.49
N GLU A 185 -5.02 -17.24 -31.02
CA GLU A 185 -5.16 -17.22 -32.47
C GLU A 185 -3.75 -16.94 -33.00
N THR A 186 -3.12 -18.00 -33.48
CA THR A 186 -2.06 -17.93 -34.47
C THR A 186 -2.51 -16.92 -35.53
N THR A 187 -2.09 -15.67 -35.40
CA THR A 187 -1.93 -14.81 -36.56
C THR A 187 -0.86 -15.51 -37.38
N ASP A 188 -1.36 -16.19 -38.41
CA ASP A 188 -0.60 -16.69 -39.54
C ASP A 188 0.50 -15.68 -39.84
N GLY A 189 1.74 -16.12 -39.72
CA GLY A 189 2.90 -15.24 -39.73
C GLY A 189 2.90 -14.40 -40.99
N VAL A 190 2.56 -13.12 -40.86
CA VAL A 190 2.96 -12.11 -41.83
C VAL A 190 4.48 -11.99 -41.68
N THR A 191 5.19 -12.77 -42.48
CA THR A 191 6.56 -12.46 -42.85
C THR A 191 6.50 -11.15 -43.63
N THR A 192 6.65 -10.03 -42.94
CA THR A 192 7.06 -8.79 -43.61
C THR A 192 8.49 -9.01 -44.08
N GLN A 193 8.66 -9.41 -45.34
CA GLN A 193 9.91 -9.14 -46.03
C GLN A 193 10.01 -7.61 -46.12
N PHE A 194 10.91 -7.06 -45.31
CA PHE A 194 11.40 -5.71 -45.49
C PHE A 194 12.22 -5.71 -46.78
N ASP A 195 11.57 -5.41 -47.90
CA ASP A 195 12.27 -4.93 -49.09
C ASP A 195 12.76 -3.51 -48.77
N GLU A 196 13.99 -3.46 -48.26
CA GLU A 196 14.71 -2.27 -47.88
C GLU A 196 15.22 -1.52 -49.12
N GLN A 197 14.29 -0.98 -49.92
CA GLN A 197 14.59 0.13 -50.82
C GLN A 197 13.49 1.19 -50.74
N PRO A 198 13.82 2.43 -50.31
CA PRO A 198 12.84 3.52 -50.28
C PRO A 198 12.32 3.76 -51.69
N SER A 199 11.03 4.07 -51.79
CA SER A 199 10.41 4.40 -53.08
C SER A 199 11.11 5.61 -53.70
N PRO A 200 11.14 5.74 -55.04
CA PRO A 200 11.79 6.88 -55.69
C PRO A 200 11.22 8.24 -55.26
N GLU A 201 9.96 8.29 -54.81
CA GLU A 201 9.34 9.50 -54.25
C GLU A 201 9.91 9.87 -52.88
N ASP A 202 10.24 8.87 -52.04
CA ASP A 202 10.84 9.10 -50.72
C ASP A 202 12.29 9.57 -50.82
N ARG A 203 13.02 9.16 -51.86
CA ARG A 203 14.39 9.65 -52.12
C ARG A 203 14.42 11.13 -52.46
N GLU A 204 13.48 11.60 -53.28
CA GLU A 204 13.41 13.00 -53.69
C GLU A 204 13.03 13.91 -52.52
N ALA A 205 12.15 13.44 -51.62
CA ALA A 205 11.79 14.15 -50.39
C ALA A 205 12.98 14.25 -49.40
N ILE A 206 13.80 13.21 -49.31
CA ILE A 206 15.00 13.21 -48.46
C ILE A 206 16.07 14.14 -49.03
N GLU A 207 16.30 14.14 -50.35
CA GLU A 207 17.27 15.04 -51.00
C GLU A 207 16.87 16.52 -50.84
N GLN A 208 15.59 16.87 -51.01
CA GLN A 208 15.11 18.24 -50.77
C GLN A 208 15.29 18.69 -49.31
N THR A 209 15.14 17.78 -48.36
CA THR A 209 15.31 18.09 -46.93
C THR A 209 16.78 18.31 -46.59
N ILE A 210 17.70 17.56 -47.21
CA ILE A 210 19.15 17.71 -46.98
C ILE A 210 19.68 19.01 -47.60
N ASP A 211 19.24 19.36 -48.82
CA ASP A 211 19.64 20.63 -49.46
C ASP A 211 19.12 21.87 -48.70
N ALA A 212 17.91 21.81 -48.15
CA ALA A 212 17.35 22.89 -47.35
C ALA A 212 18.08 23.10 -46.00
N VAL A 213 18.69 22.05 -45.45
CA VAL A 213 19.42 22.10 -44.17
C VAL A 213 20.89 22.50 -44.36
N MET A 214 21.48 22.23 -45.52
CA MET A 214 22.90 22.53 -45.80
C MET A 214 23.11 23.80 -46.65
N GLY A 215 22.04 24.45 -47.12
CA GLY A 215 22.12 25.63 -48.00
C GLY A 215 22.31 27.00 -47.33
N ASP A 216 22.34 27.08 -46.00
CA ASP A 216 22.35 28.37 -45.27
C ASP A 216 23.72 28.73 -44.63
N GLU A 217 24.80 28.05 -45.02
CA GLU A 217 26.16 28.39 -44.60
C GLU A 217 27.12 28.51 -45.81
N GLU A 218 27.01 29.58 -46.61
CA GLU A 218 28.17 30.10 -47.34
C GLU A 218 27.94 31.56 -47.79
N GLY A 219 28.60 32.51 -47.10
CA GLY A 219 28.72 33.88 -47.61
C GLY A 219 29.01 34.98 -46.58
N ASP A 220 30.05 34.83 -45.75
CA ASP A 220 30.65 35.96 -45.04
C ASP A 220 31.75 36.64 -45.89
N ALA A 221 31.72 37.97 -45.93
CA ALA A 221 32.82 38.92 -46.15
C ALA A 221 33.62 38.91 -47.48
N PRO A 222 34.28 40.02 -47.89
CA PRO A 222 34.65 41.23 -47.11
C PRO A 222 33.98 42.56 -47.51
#